data_AF-A0A9X5H6Y5-F1
#
_entry.id   AF-A0A9X5H6Y5-F1
#
_cell.length_a   1.000
_cell.length_b   1.000
_cell.length_c   1.000
_cell.angle_alpha   90.00
_cell.angle_beta   90.00
_cell.angle_gamma   90.00
#
_symmetry.space_group_name_H-M   'P 1'
#
loop_
_entity.id
_entity.type
_entity.pdbx_description
1 polymer ?
#
loop_
_entity_poly.entity_id
_entity_poly.type
_entity_poly.pdbx_seq_one_letter_code
_entity_poly.pdbx_strand_id
1 'polypeptide(L)'
;MSDNMENNFHLENNSSDKTNGENDKSKIANETDSREPGEGRDGNEGLTEEQKKEIQKKTGWSDEIINNIGSMEEAEIYMKAGLKEVEINGKKCLIRQDIDMNQTDEDGISNKERMKRGLPPITKNGERVELHHIGQKKDSPLAELTMEQHRGTGNDTILHNKTKESEIDRTEFGKERKEHWKDRANSEEEEN
;
A
#
# COMPACT_ATOMS: atom_id res chain seq x y z
N MET A 1 -38.08 37.21 -41.89
CA MET A 1 -39.07 37.34 -40.79
C MET A 1 -38.31 37.88 -39.61
N SER A 2 -38.60 39.13 -39.26
CA SER A 2 -38.47 39.78 -37.95
C SER A 2 -37.10 39.80 -37.25
N ASP A 3 -36.63 40.87 -36.63
CA ASP A 3 -37.03 42.28 -36.49
C ASP A 3 -35.88 42.95 -35.70
N ASN A 4 -35.68 44.25 -35.91
CA ASN A 4 -35.15 45.27 -34.99
C ASN A 4 -33.78 45.06 -34.29
N MET A 5 -32.74 45.87 -34.56
CA MET A 5 -32.64 47.33 -34.38
C MET A 5 -32.85 47.73 -32.92
N GLU A 6 -31.76 47.90 -32.16
CA GLU A 6 -31.64 49.11 -31.35
C GLU A 6 -30.18 49.44 -31.03
N ASN A 7 -29.94 50.74 -31.17
CA ASN A 7 -28.69 51.43 -31.30
C ASN A 7 -28.62 52.38 -30.10
N ASN A 8 -27.39 52.65 -29.64
CA ASN A 8 -26.96 53.93 -29.05
C ASN A 8 -27.41 54.28 -27.61
N PHE A 9 -26.44 54.54 -26.71
CA PHE A 9 -25.97 55.90 -26.30
C PHE A 9 -24.96 55.76 -25.12
N HIS A 10 -23.67 56.05 -25.28
CA HIS A 10 -22.98 57.35 -25.11
C HIS A 10 -22.93 57.86 -23.65
N LEU A 11 -21.73 57.90 -23.03
CA LEU A 11 -20.95 59.13 -22.75
C LEU A 11 -19.82 58.92 -21.72
N GLU A 12 -18.67 59.50 -22.06
CA GLU A 12 -17.49 59.73 -21.22
C GLU A 12 -17.81 60.56 -19.97
N ASN A 13 -17.02 60.40 -18.90
CA ASN A 13 -16.55 61.52 -18.10
C ASN A 13 -15.29 61.18 -17.29
N ASN A 14 -14.31 62.05 -17.47
CA ASN A 14 -13.00 62.13 -16.84
C ASN A 14 -13.11 62.93 -15.52
N SER A 15 -12.55 62.48 -14.39
CA SER A 15 -12.00 63.39 -13.36
C SER A 15 -11.25 62.66 -12.25
N SER A 16 -10.06 63.19 -11.98
CA SER A 16 -9.11 62.88 -10.92
C SER A 16 -9.56 63.35 -9.53
N ASP A 17 -9.24 62.60 -8.46
CA ASP A 17 -8.86 63.24 -7.18
C ASP A 17 -7.95 62.35 -6.30
N LYS A 18 -7.01 63.02 -5.62
CA LYS A 18 -5.98 62.47 -4.73
C LYS A 18 -6.52 62.37 -3.30
N THR A 19 -5.95 61.52 -2.45
CA THR A 19 -5.44 61.90 -1.10
C THR A 19 -4.73 60.76 -0.38
N ASN A 20 -3.64 61.14 0.28
CA ASN A 20 -2.76 60.36 1.18
C ASN A 20 -3.44 59.96 2.49
N GLY A 21 -2.94 58.88 3.09
CA GLY A 21 -3.03 58.59 4.53
C GLY A 21 -1.99 57.53 4.94
N GLU A 22 -0.89 57.96 5.57
CA GLU A 22 0.18 57.13 6.13
C GLU A 22 -0.13 56.62 7.55
N ASN A 23 0.59 55.55 7.93
CA ASN A 23 0.95 55.05 9.28
C ASN A 23 -0.17 54.35 10.10
N ASP A 24 0.04 53.23 10.79
CA ASP A 24 1.22 52.78 11.53
C ASP A 24 1.25 51.24 11.72
N LYS A 25 2.44 50.74 12.04
CA LYS A 25 2.91 49.36 12.12
C LYS A 25 2.38 48.60 13.35
N SER A 26 2.06 47.33 13.17
CA SER A 26 2.45 46.30 14.14
C SER A 26 2.82 45.00 13.42
N LYS A 27 4.11 44.69 13.48
CA LYS A 27 4.72 43.43 13.03
C LYS A 27 4.26 42.29 13.94
N ILE A 28 3.72 41.22 13.36
CA ILE A 28 3.93 39.86 13.86
C ILE A 28 4.23 39.01 12.63
N ALA A 29 5.52 38.71 12.44
CA ALA A 29 5.97 37.72 11.49
C ALA A 29 5.78 36.34 12.11
N ASN A 30 5.14 35.44 11.37
CA ASN A 30 5.51 34.03 11.31
C ASN A 30 5.11 33.53 9.92
N GLU A 31 6.10 33.55 9.04
CA GLU A 31 6.11 32.77 7.80
C GLU A 31 6.03 31.29 8.17
N THR A 32 5.07 30.59 7.60
CA THR A 32 5.38 29.43 6.73
C THR A 32 4.27 29.35 5.69
N ASP A 33 4.52 30.08 4.61
CA ASP A 33 4.07 29.74 3.28
C ASP A 33 4.50 28.29 2.99
N SER A 34 3.54 27.39 2.93
CA SER A 34 3.69 26.12 2.24
C SER A 34 2.48 25.98 1.35
N ARG A 35 2.53 26.73 0.24
CA ARG A 35 2.18 26.26 -1.10
C ARG A 35 1.89 24.75 -1.08
N GLU A 36 0.62 24.37 -1.11
CA GLU A 36 0.27 23.11 -1.75
C GLU A 36 0.51 23.36 -3.24
N PRO A 37 1.55 22.77 -3.86
CA PRO A 37 1.64 22.79 -5.30
C PRO A 37 0.53 21.86 -5.77
N GLY A 38 -0.36 22.40 -6.61
CA GLY A 38 -1.47 21.67 -7.18
C GLY A 38 -1.04 20.29 -7.65
N GLU A 39 -1.84 19.29 -7.27
CA GLU A 39 -1.71 17.93 -7.74
C GLU A 39 -1.76 17.95 -9.27
N GLY A 40 -0.55 17.91 -9.82
CA GLY A 40 -0.32 17.74 -11.23
C GLY A 40 -1.03 16.47 -11.64
N ARG A 41 -1.85 16.60 -12.69
CA ARG A 41 -2.33 15.49 -13.49
C ARG A 41 -1.11 14.70 -13.96
N ASP A 42 -0.82 13.60 -13.30
CA ASP A 42 0.02 12.53 -13.84
C ASP A 42 -0.78 11.24 -13.72
N GLY A 43 -1.17 10.69 -14.86
CA GLY A 43 -1.76 9.36 -14.91
C GLY A 43 -0.73 8.36 -14.42
N ASN A 44 -0.94 7.79 -13.23
CA ASN A 44 -0.18 6.64 -12.80
C ASN A 44 -1.06 5.74 -11.91
N GLU A 45 -1.10 4.45 -12.25
CA GLU A 45 -1.98 3.42 -11.70
C GLU A 45 -1.64 3.07 -10.24
N GLY A 46 -1.97 3.94 -9.27
CA GLY A 46 -1.66 3.71 -7.85
C GLY A 46 -2.65 4.36 -6.87
N LEU A 47 -2.55 3.97 -5.59
CA LEU A 47 -3.35 4.48 -4.48
C LEU A 47 -3.15 5.97 -4.23
N THR A 48 -4.23 6.70 -3.89
CA THR A 48 -4.13 8.10 -3.46
C THR A 48 -3.57 8.22 -2.05
N GLU A 49 -3.00 9.39 -1.71
CA GLU A 49 -2.41 9.62 -0.39
C GLU A 49 -3.44 9.48 0.76
N GLU A 50 -4.71 9.80 0.51
CA GLU A 50 -5.80 9.57 1.48
C GLU A 50 -6.02 8.09 1.73
N GLN A 51 -6.06 7.27 0.67
CA GLN A 51 -6.25 5.83 0.78
C GLN A 51 -5.08 5.20 1.53
N LYS A 52 -3.85 5.62 1.22
CA LYS A 52 -2.64 5.18 1.91
C LYS A 52 -2.72 5.48 3.41
N LYS A 53 -3.09 6.71 3.78
CA LYS A 53 -3.28 7.12 5.18
C LYS A 53 -4.39 6.33 5.87
N GLU A 54 -5.48 6.02 5.17
CA GLU A 54 -6.57 5.22 5.72
C GLU A 54 -6.13 3.78 6.00
N ILE A 55 -5.43 3.14 5.05
CA ILE A 55 -4.85 1.81 5.22
C ILE A 55 -3.88 1.84 6.41
N GLN A 56 -2.92 2.77 6.42
CA GLN A 56 -1.96 2.95 7.50
C GLN A 56 -2.64 3.08 8.86
N LYS A 57 -3.70 3.88 8.95
CA LYS A 57 -4.42 4.10 10.21
C LYS A 57 -5.18 2.85 10.67
N LYS A 58 -5.67 2.03 9.74
CA LYS A 58 -6.41 0.80 10.04
C LYS A 58 -5.49 -0.37 10.35
N THR A 59 -4.35 -0.49 9.67
CA THR A 59 -3.46 -1.65 9.75
C THR A 59 -2.21 -1.41 10.58
N GLY A 60 -1.76 -0.15 10.67
CA GLY A 60 -0.48 0.22 11.25
C GLY A 60 0.73 -0.10 10.36
N TRP A 61 0.53 -0.41 9.07
CA TRP A 61 1.64 -0.73 8.16
C TRP A 61 2.51 0.50 7.86
N SER A 62 3.79 0.26 7.64
CA SER A 62 4.75 1.26 7.21
C SER A 62 4.43 1.78 5.82
N ASP A 63 4.89 3.00 5.55
CA ASP A 63 4.76 3.62 4.23
C ASP A 63 5.42 2.75 3.15
N GLU A 64 6.40 1.92 3.49
CA GLU A 64 7.06 0.99 2.56
C GLU A 64 6.08 -0.08 2.03
N ILE A 65 5.32 -0.74 2.92
CA ILE A 65 4.27 -1.68 2.51
C ILE A 65 3.27 -0.94 1.60
N ILE A 66 2.77 0.19 2.08
CA ILE A 66 1.65 0.90 1.47
C ILE A 66 2.03 1.49 0.11
N ASN A 67 3.27 1.96 -0.05
CA ASN A 67 3.79 2.46 -1.32
C ASN A 67 4.06 1.34 -2.35
N ASN A 68 4.20 0.09 -1.89
CA ASN A 68 4.32 -1.06 -2.79
C ASN A 68 2.96 -1.59 -3.24
N ILE A 69 1.89 -1.34 -2.50
CA ILE A 69 0.53 -1.77 -2.89
C ILE A 69 0.13 -1.05 -4.19
N GLY A 70 -0.25 -1.85 -5.19
CA GLY A 70 -0.62 -1.33 -6.51
C GLY A 70 -2.05 -0.82 -6.58
N SER A 71 -2.96 -1.35 -5.76
CA SER A 71 -4.38 -0.97 -5.79
C SER A 71 -5.10 -1.10 -4.44
N MET A 72 -6.26 -0.45 -4.32
CA MET A 72 -7.07 -0.53 -3.10
C MET A 72 -7.61 -1.95 -2.88
N GLU A 73 -7.97 -2.65 -3.94
CA GLU A 73 -8.45 -4.03 -3.83
C GLU A 73 -7.34 -4.96 -3.30
N GLU A 74 -6.09 -4.75 -3.72
CA GLU A 74 -4.95 -5.49 -3.18
C GLU A 74 -4.78 -5.22 -1.67
N ALA A 75 -4.83 -3.96 -1.24
CA ALA A 75 -4.78 -3.60 0.19
C ALA A 75 -5.91 -4.27 0.98
N GLU A 76 -7.13 -4.24 0.45
CA GLU A 76 -8.31 -4.80 1.10
C GLU A 76 -8.17 -6.31 1.33
N ILE A 77 -7.54 -7.05 0.42
CA ILE A 77 -7.26 -8.49 0.61
C ILE A 77 -6.36 -8.71 1.82
N TYR A 78 -5.27 -7.94 1.92
CA TYR A 78 -4.34 -8.03 3.06
C TYR A 78 -5.00 -7.59 4.38
N MET A 79 -5.83 -6.55 4.34
CA MET A 79 -6.58 -6.07 5.49
C MET A 79 -7.59 -7.11 5.98
N LYS A 80 -8.32 -7.72 5.04
CA LYS A 80 -9.29 -8.78 5.33
C LYS A 80 -8.61 -10.04 5.83
N ALA A 81 -7.37 -10.30 5.39
CA ALA A 81 -6.54 -11.37 5.91
C ALA A 81 -5.99 -11.09 7.31
N GLY A 82 -6.03 -9.84 7.79
CA GLY A 82 -5.55 -9.47 9.12
C GLY A 82 -4.03 -9.57 9.25
N LEU A 83 -3.30 -9.25 8.18
CA LEU A 83 -1.85 -9.40 8.17
C LEU A 83 -1.17 -8.33 9.02
N LYS A 84 -0.13 -8.74 9.73
CA LYS A 84 0.70 -7.85 10.53
C LYS A 84 2.06 -7.70 9.89
N GLU A 85 2.55 -6.47 9.82
CA GLU A 85 3.92 -6.20 9.40
C GLU A 85 4.92 -6.69 10.46
N VAL A 86 5.88 -7.47 10.00
CA VAL A 86 7.06 -7.94 10.74
C VAL A 86 8.26 -7.85 9.82
N GLU A 87 9.44 -7.64 10.40
CA GLU A 87 10.70 -7.64 9.67
C GLU A 87 11.37 -9.00 9.83
N ILE A 88 11.58 -9.71 8.72
CA ILE A 88 12.23 -11.03 8.69
C ILE A 88 13.48 -10.87 7.85
N ASN A 89 14.64 -11.16 8.45
CA ASN A 89 15.93 -11.04 7.78
C ASN A 89 16.19 -9.64 7.16
N GLY A 90 15.72 -8.58 7.84
CA GLY A 90 15.84 -7.19 7.36
C GLY A 90 14.87 -6.80 6.23
N LYS A 91 13.96 -7.69 5.82
CA LYS A 91 12.93 -7.42 4.82
C LYS A 91 11.55 -7.32 5.47
N LYS A 92 10.78 -6.28 5.13
CA LYS A 92 9.40 -6.12 5.59
C LYS A 92 8.51 -7.22 5.00
N CYS A 93 7.73 -7.85 5.87
CA CYS A 93 6.85 -8.95 5.52
C CYS A 93 5.52 -8.83 6.27
N LEU A 94 4.41 -8.93 5.57
CA LEU A 94 3.08 -9.04 6.12
C LEU A 94 2.81 -10.50 6.47
N ILE A 95 2.95 -10.84 7.75
CA ILE A 95 2.79 -12.20 8.24
C ILE A 95 1.41 -12.43 8.86
N ARG A 96 1.06 -13.72 8.96
CA ARG A 96 -0.12 -14.19 9.65
C ARG A 96 0.19 -14.52 11.11
N GLN A 97 -0.51 -13.90 12.05
CA GLN A 97 -0.36 -14.19 13.49
C GLN A 97 -1.22 -15.36 13.98
N ASP A 98 -2.13 -15.89 13.13
CA ASP A 98 -2.97 -17.03 13.46
C ASP A 98 -2.30 -18.39 13.23
N ILE A 99 -1.03 -18.38 12.78
CA ILE A 99 -0.21 -19.58 12.58
C ILE A 99 0.34 -20.08 13.91
N ASP A 100 -0.02 -21.29 14.28
CA ASP A 100 0.52 -21.97 15.46
C ASP A 100 1.76 -22.76 15.09
N MET A 101 2.90 -22.43 15.69
CA MET A 101 4.19 -23.09 15.44
C MET A 101 4.21 -24.57 15.84
N ASN A 102 3.39 -24.95 16.84
CA ASN A 102 3.28 -26.30 17.34
C ASN A 102 2.25 -27.13 16.58
N GLN A 103 1.44 -26.51 15.72
CA GLN A 103 0.46 -27.22 14.92
C GLN A 103 1.16 -28.20 13.99
N THR A 104 0.69 -29.45 14.01
CA THR A 104 1.19 -30.53 13.16
C THR A 104 0.29 -30.74 11.95
N ASP A 105 0.90 -31.10 10.82
CA ASP A 105 0.17 -31.62 9.67
C ASP A 105 -0.30 -33.08 9.87
N GLU A 106 -0.92 -33.64 8.83
CA GLU A 106 -1.39 -35.03 8.82
C GLU A 106 -0.26 -36.06 9.01
N ASP A 107 0.98 -35.68 8.69
CA ASP A 107 2.18 -36.49 8.85
C ASP A 107 2.83 -36.32 10.24
N GLY A 108 2.26 -35.49 11.13
CA GLY A 108 2.78 -35.21 12.47
C GLY A 108 3.96 -34.23 12.49
N ILE A 109 4.21 -33.50 11.40
CA ILE A 109 5.29 -32.51 11.31
C ILE A 109 4.75 -31.15 11.74
N SER A 110 5.36 -30.54 12.76
CA SER A 110 4.97 -29.22 13.24
C SER A 110 5.30 -28.12 12.24
N ASN A 111 4.53 -27.03 12.26
CA ASN A 111 4.78 -25.84 11.44
C ASN A 111 6.20 -25.31 11.58
N LYS A 112 6.73 -25.33 12.80
CA LYS A 112 8.13 -25.01 13.08
C LYS A 112 9.10 -25.88 12.28
N GLU A 113 8.91 -27.20 12.31
CA GLU A 113 9.75 -28.15 11.56
C GLU A 113 9.58 -27.99 10.04
N ARG A 114 8.36 -27.72 9.58
CA ARG A 114 8.08 -27.39 8.17
C ARG A 114 8.89 -26.16 7.74
N MET A 115 8.80 -25.08 8.49
CA MET A 115 9.49 -23.83 8.19
C MET A 115 11.01 -23.95 8.27
N LYS A 116 11.56 -24.72 9.22
CA LYS A 116 13.00 -25.06 9.26
C LYS A 116 13.48 -25.82 8.01
N ARG A 117 12.60 -26.59 7.38
CA ARG A 117 12.86 -27.25 6.08
C ARG A 117 12.65 -26.33 4.88
N GLY A 118 12.24 -25.08 5.10
CA GLY A 118 11.86 -24.12 4.06
C GLY A 118 10.50 -24.42 3.43
N LEU A 119 9.63 -25.14 4.15
CA LEU A 119 8.27 -25.42 3.73
C LEU A 119 7.31 -24.43 4.37
N PRO A 120 6.23 -24.05 3.66
CA PRO A 120 5.22 -23.17 4.24
C PRO A 120 4.52 -23.85 5.43
N PRO A 121 4.18 -23.08 6.46
CA PRO A 121 3.33 -23.55 7.55
C PRO A 121 1.90 -23.77 7.04
N ILE A 122 1.13 -24.49 7.84
CA ILE A 122 -0.30 -24.69 7.68
C ILE A 122 -1.08 -23.83 8.68
N THR A 123 -2.23 -23.32 8.27
CA THR A 123 -3.18 -22.64 9.15
C THR A 123 -3.88 -23.65 10.05
N LYS A 124 -4.62 -23.18 11.05
CA LYS A 124 -5.48 -24.03 11.92
C LYS A 124 -6.44 -24.95 11.17
N ASN A 125 -6.82 -24.57 9.94
CA ASN A 125 -7.69 -25.34 9.07
C ASN A 125 -6.94 -26.42 8.26
N GLY A 126 -5.61 -26.51 8.39
CA GLY A 126 -4.76 -27.39 7.58
C GLY A 126 -4.38 -26.80 6.21
N GLU A 127 -4.70 -25.54 5.94
CA GLU A 127 -4.43 -24.91 4.66
C GLU A 127 -3.00 -24.36 4.59
N ARG A 128 -2.34 -24.50 3.44
CA ARG A 128 -0.97 -24.00 3.29
C ARG A 128 -0.95 -22.49 3.10
N VAL A 129 -0.02 -21.84 3.79
CA VAL A 129 0.27 -20.42 3.58
C VAL A 129 1.18 -20.27 2.36
N GLU A 130 0.85 -19.33 1.49
CA GLU A 130 1.64 -18.94 0.33
C GLU A 130 2.21 -17.54 0.53
N LEU A 131 3.44 -17.34 0.04
CA LEU A 131 4.04 -16.01 -0.02
C LEU A 131 3.66 -15.34 -1.33
N HIS A 132 3.34 -14.07 -1.26
CA HIS A 132 3.01 -13.19 -2.37
C HIS A 132 3.88 -11.93 -2.30
N HIS A 133 4.32 -11.40 -3.45
CA HIS A 133 5.04 -10.13 -3.51
C HIS A 133 4.05 -8.99 -3.67
N ILE A 134 4.06 -8.04 -2.73
CA ILE A 134 3.15 -6.89 -2.76
C ILE A 134 3.46 -6.05 -4.01
N GLY A 135 2.45 -5.73 -4.81
CA GLY A 135 2.61 -4.95 -6.04
C GLY A 135 3.43 -5.63 -7.14
N GLN A 136 3.63 -6.96 -7.08
CA GLN A 136 4.31 -7.77 -8.10
C GLN A 136 5.77 -7.35 -8.44
N LYS A 137 6.46 -6.65 -7.52
CA LYS A 137 7.87 -6.29 -7.68
C LYS A 137 8.78 -7.33 -7.03
N LYS A 138 10.02 -7.47 -7.52
CA LYS A 138 11.01 -8.36 -6.93
C LYS A 138 11.50 -7.86 -5.56
N ASP A 139 11.74 -6.56 -5.45
CA ASP A 139 12.25 -5.93 -4.23
C ASP A 139 11.14 -5.48 -3.28
N SER A 140 9.88 -5.86 -3.53
CA SER A 140 8.79 -5.48 -2.64
C SER A 140 8.69 -6.39 -1.42
N PRO A 141 8.04 -5.89 -0.35
CA PRO A 141 7.67 -6.69 0.80
C PRO A 141 6.85 -7.92 0.44
N LEU A 142 6.97 -8.96 1.28
CA LEU A 142 6.23 -10.21 1.11
C LEU A 142 4.93 -10.18 1.92
N ALA A 143 3.92 -10.91 1.49
CA ALA A 143 2.68 -11.12 2.20
C ALA A 143 2.33 -12.61 2.30
N GLU A 144 1.98 -13.06 3.50
CA GLU A 144 1.55 -14.41 3.82
C GLU A 144 0.04 -14.53 3.65
N LEU A 145 -0.40 -15.22 2.60
CA LEU A 145 -1.82 -15.41 2.31
C LEU A 145 -2.14 -16.90 2.28
N THR A 146 -3.37 -17.29 2.63
CA THR A 146 -3.80 -18.67 2.39
C THR A 146 -4.00 -18.90 0.90
N MET A 147 -4.00 -20.16 0.46
CA MET A 147 -4.31 -20.50 -0.93
C MET A 147 -5.66 -19.90 -1.39
N GLU A 148 -6.67 -19.91 -0.51
CA GLU A 148 -7.96 -19.28 -0.79
C GLU A 148 -7.85 -17.76 -0.91
N GLN A 149 -7.05 -17.09 -0.08
CA GLN A 149 -6.89 -15.64 -0.19
C GLN A 149 -6.04 -15.24 -1.40
N HIS A 150 -5.05 -16.04 -1.76
CA HIS A 150 -4.14 -15.76 -2.86
C HIS A 150 -4.76 -16.07 -4.23
N ARG A 151 -5.49 -17.19 -4.34
CA ARG A 151 -6.05 -17.70 -5.61
C ARG A 151 -7.56 -17.90 -5.59
N GLY A 152 -8.23 -17.53 -4.51
CA GLY A 152 -9.68 -17.63 -4.42
C GLY A 152 -10.40 -16.74 -5.42
N THR A 153 -11.72 -16.92 -5.46
CA THR A 153 -12.58 -16.30 -6.46
C THR A 153 -12.45 -14.77 -6.44
N GLY A 154 -11.89 -14.20 -7.52
CA GLY A 154 -11.67 -12.75 -7.68
C GLY A 154 -10.26 -12.29 -7.30
N ASN A 155 -9.68 -12.85 -6.24
CA ASN A 155 -8.38 -12.41 -5.72
C ASN A 155 -7.20 -12.74 -6.65
N ASP A 156 -7.23 -13.88 -7.36
CA ASP A 156 -6.17 -14.22 -8.33
C ASP A 156 -5.99 -13.13 -9.38
N THR A 157 -7.08 -12.51 -9.84
CA THR A 157 -7.02 -11.48 -10.89
C THR A 157 -6.53 -10.14 -10.36
N ILE A 158 -6.75 -9.87 -9.07
CA ILE A 158 -6.30 -8.65 -8.40
C ILE A 158 -4.81 -8.76 -8.06
N LEU A 159 -4.41 -9.86 -7.42
CA LEU A 159 -3.03 -10.09 -6.96
C LEU A 159 -2.08 -10.49 -8.09
N HIS A 160 -2.56 -11.26 -9.08
CA HIS A 160 -1.80 -11.57 -10.29
C HIS A 160 -2.37 -10.77 -11.44
N ASN A 161 -2.00 -9.50 -11.51
CA ASN A 161 -2.31 -8.71 -12.68
C ASN A 161 -1.49 -9.25 -13.88
N LYS A 162 -2.14 -10.08 -14.71
CA LYS A 162 -1.56 -10.72 -15.91
C LYS A 162 -1.30 -9.73 -17.04
N THR A 163 -1.74 -8.48 -16.90
CA THR A 163 -1.47 -7.42 -17.87
C THR A 163 -0.11 -6.75 -17.64
N LYS A 164 0.47 -6.91 -16.44
CA LYS A 164 1.83 -6.46 -16.13
C LYS A 164 2.82 -7.62 -16.31
N GLU A 165 3.96 -7.33 -16.93
CA GLU A 165 5.05 -8.29 -16.98
C GLU A 165 5.55 -8.57 -15.56
N SER A 166 5.60 -9.85 -15.19
CA SER A 166 6.15 -10.26 -13.90
C SER A 166 7.67 -10.03 -13.92
N GLU A 167 8.13 -9.06 -13.15
CA GLU A 167 9.57 -8.81 -12.93
C GLU A 167 10.22 -9.88 -12.03
N ILE A 168 9.40 -10.76 -11.45
CA ILE A 168 9.84 -11.79 -10.50
C ILE A 168 10.29 -13.07 -11.22
N ASP A 169 11.53 -13.50 -10.97
CA ASP A 169 12.03 -14.82 -11.37
C ASP A 169 11.46 -15.89 -10.43
N ARG A 170 10.68 -16.83 -10.98
CA ARG A 170 10.05 -17.92 -10.22
C ARG A 170 11.07 -18.84 -9.54
N THR A 171 12.25 -19.00 -10.13
CA THR A 171 13.32 -19.85 -9.59
C THR A 171 13.96 -19.19 -8.39
N GLU A 172 14.26 -17.89 -8.50
CA GLU A 172 14.82 -17.09 -7.42
C GLU A 172 13.82 -16.94 -6.28
N PHE A 173 12.55 -16.62 -6.59
CA PHE A 173 11.48 -16.58 -5.61
C PHE A 173 11.30 -17.94 -4.91
N GLY A 174 11.48 -19.04 -5.63
CA GLY A 174 11.47 -20.38 -5.03
C GLY A 174 12.53 -20.58 -3.95
N LYS A 175 13.70 -19.92 -4.06
CA LYS A 175 14.75 -19.92 -3.05
C LYS A 175 14.43 -18.94 -1.93
N GLU A 176 14.05 -17.71 -2.27
CA GLU A 176 13.69 -16.66 -1.32
C GLU A 176 12.58 -17.12 -0.37
N ARG A 177 11.52 -17.75 -0.89
CA ARG A 177 10.47 -18.32 -0.02
C ARG A 177 11.01 -19.34 0.98
N LYS A 178 11.94 -20.20 0.56
CA LYS A 178 12.52 -21.22 1.46
C LYS A 178 13.37 -20.57 2.54
N GLU A 179 14.12 -19.54 2.18
CA GLU A 179 14.95 -18.76 3.12
C GLU A 179 14.05 -17.98 4.08
N HIS A 180 13.05 -17.26 3.58
CA HIS A 180 12.03 -16.57 4.38
C HIS A 180 11.41 -17.49 5.42
N TRP A 181 10.96 -18.69 5.05
CA TRP A 181 10.36 -19.61 6.01
C TRP A 181 11.35 -20.09 7.07
N LYS A 182 12.61 -20.32 6.70
CA LYS A 182 13.64 -20.70 7.68
C LYS A 182 13.91 -19.55 8.65
N ASP A 183 14.05 -18.34 8.12
CA ASP A 183 14.30 -17.13 8.91
C ASP A 183 13.12 -16.82 9.83
N ARG A 184 11.89 -16.97 9.32
CA ARG A 184 10.63 -16.87 10.09
C ARG A 184 10.59 -17.85 11.27
N ALA A 185 11.08 -19.07 11.09
CA ALA A 185 11.16 -20.05 12.17
C ALA A 185 12.24 -19.73 13.20
N ASN A 186 13.34 -19.08 12.77
CA ASN A 186 14.43 -18.68 13.65
C ASN A 186 14.10 -17.40 14.43
N SER A 187 13.46 -16.40 13.81
CA SER A 187 13.05 -15.16 14.48
C SER A 187 12.19 -15.44 15.70
N GLU A 188 11.30 -16.42 15.60
CA GLU A 188 10.39 -16.76 16.69
C GLU A 188 11.01 -17.67 17.75
N GLU A 189 12.17 -18.27 17.48
CA GLU A 189 13.00 -18.91 18.51
C GLU A 189 13.79 -17.88 19.31
N GLU A 190 14.18 -16.74 18.71
CA GLU A 190 14.95 -15.70 19.40
C GLU A 190 14.09 -14.81 20.31
N GLU A 191 12.79 -14.66 20.00
CA GLU A 191 11.86 -13.90 20.83
C GLU A 191 11.25 -14.67 22.02
N ASN A 192 11.52 -15.99 22.15
CA ASN A 192 10.82 -16.89 23.08
C ASN A 192 11.73 -17.61 24.09
#